data_AF-A0A1W6EWD7-F1
#
_entry.id   AF-A0A1W6EWD7-F1
#
_cell.length_a   1.000
_cell.length_b   1.000
_cell.length_c   1.000
_cell.angle_alpha   90.00
_cell.angle_beta   90.00
_cell.angle_gamma   90.00
#
_symmetry.space_group_name_H-M   'P 1'
#
loop_
_entity.id
_entity.type
_entity.pdbx_description
1 polymer ?
#
loop_
_entity_poly.entity_id
_entity_poly.type
_entity_poly.pdbx_seq_one_letter_code
_entity_poly.pdbx_strand_id
1 'polypeptide(L)' 'MWSKFFGFFLLVAVLCLAVAAQEEQRQCVTGKSYYDGCNWCSCHGKGVACTLKYCQIRNEDGSVSPHVPIPPPDDFWQN' A
#
# COMPACT_ATOMS: atom_id res chain seq x y z
N MET A 1 -42.20 -21.28 9.00
CA MET A 1 -41.44 -20.39 9.92
C MET A 1 -39.92 -20.57 9.84
N TRP A 2 -39.36 -21.32 8.88
CA TRP A 2 -37.90 -21.54 8.74
C TRP A 2 -37.23 -20.59 7.72
N SER A 3 -37.98 -20.13 6.70
CA SER A 3 -37.45 -19.21 5.68
C SER A 3 -36.97 -17.87 6.23
N LYS A 4 -37.55 -17.40 7.35
CA LYS A 4 -37.14 -16.16 8.01
C LYS A 4 -35.80 -16.31 8.75
N PHE A 5 -35.52 -17.49 9.31
CA PHE A 5 -34.22 -17.80 9.92
C PHE A 5 -33.14 -18.00 8.85
N PHE A 6 -33.47 -18.68 7.74
CA PHE A 6 -32.57 -18.84 6.61
C PHE A 6 -32.22 -17.50 5.96
N GLY A 7 -33.21 -16.63 5.76
CA GLY A 7 -32.99 -15.27 5.25
C GLY A 7 -32.14 -14.42 6.18
N PHE A 8 -32.35 -14.50 7.49
CA PHE A 8 -31.54 -13.81 8.48
C PHE A 8 -30.09 -14.30 8.49
N PHE A 9 -29.87 -15.63 8.45
CA PHE A 9 -28.53 -16.22 8.43
C PHE A 9 -27.75 -15.83 7.16
N LEU A 10 -28.42 -15.82 6.01
CA LEU A 10 -27.84 -15.40 4.73
C LEU A 10 -27.46 -13.92 4.76
N LEU A 11 -28.32 -13.07 5.35
CA LEU A 11 -28.07 -11.63 5.49
C LEU A 11 -26.88 -11.35 6.44
N VAL A 12 -26.81 -12.06 7.57
CA VAL A 12 -25.66 -11.99 8.50
C VAL A 12 -24.37 -12.47 7.81
N ALA A 13 -24.42 -13.57 7.06
CA ALA A 13 -23.27 -14.07 6.32
C ALA A 13 -22.77 -13.05 5.27
N VAL A 14 -23.68 -12.41 4.54
CA VAL A 14 -23.33 -11.35 3.56
C VAL A 14 -22.72 -10.12 4.25
N LEU A 15 -23.26 -9.69 5.40
CA LEU A 15 -22.67 -8.59 6.18
C LEU A 15 -21.28 -8.94 6.71
N CYS A 16 -21.07 -10.15 7.23
CA CYS A 16 -19.76 -10.60 7.69
C CYS A 16 -18.73 -10.65 6.55
N LEU A 17 -19.12 -11.14 5.38
CA LEU A 17 -18.25 -11.15 4.20
C LEU A 17 -17.89 -9.72 3.73
N ALA A 18 -18.84 -8.78 3.76
CA ALA A 18 -18.59 -7.39 3.40
C ALA A 18 -17.59 -6.71 4.35
N VAL A 19 -17.66 -6.99 5.66
CA VAL A 19 -16.72 -6.47 6.65
C VAL A 19 -15.32 -7.07 6.47
N ALA A 20 -15.23 -8.37 6.19
CA ALA A 20 -13.95 -9.05 5.96
C ALA A 20 -13.23 -8.60 4.66
N ALA A 21 -13.97 -8.02 3.71
CA ALA A 21 -13.43 -7.57 2.42
C ALA A 21 -12.82 -6.16 2.45
N GLN A 22 -12.82 -5.47 3.60
CA GLN A 22 -12.23 -4.14 3.69
C GLN A 22 -10.69 -4.24 3.74
N GLU A 23 -10.04 -4.16 2.58
CA GLU A 23 -8.59 -3.97 2.48
C GLU A 23 -8.20 -2.67 3.21
N GLU A 24 -7.40 -2.79 4.27
CA GLU A 24 -6.77 -1.66 4.92
C GLU A 24 -5.66 -1.13 4.01
N GLN A 25 -6.02 -0.34 2.99
CA GLN A 25 -5.04 0.47 2.30
C GLN A 25 -4.56 1.56 3.26
N ARG A 26 -3.39 1.35 3.87
CA ARG A 26 -2.69 2.35 4.68
C ARG A 26 -2.65 3.66 3.91
N GLN A 27 -3.31 4.69 4.44
CA GLN A 27 -3.27 6.02 3.86
C GLN A 27 -1.93 6.66 4.22
N CYS A 28 -1.32 7.35 3.26
CA CYS A 28 -0.13 8.16 3.51
C CYS A 28 -0.54 9.60 3.84
N VAL A 29 0.34 10.35 4.49
CA VAL A 29 0.08 11.75 4.83
C VAL A 29 0.18 12.60 3.56
N THR A 30 -0.94 13.14 3.07
CA THR A 30 -1.01 13.93 1.83
C THR A 30 0.04 15.05 1.81
N GLY A 31 0.78 15.14 0.70
CA GLY A 31 1.83 16.15 0.51
C GLY A 31 3.19 15.78 1.11
N LYS A 32 3.31 14.69 1.86
CA LYS A 32 4.64 14.16 2.23
C LYS A 32 5.32 13.51 1.04
N SER A 33 6.64 13.61 1.05
CA SER A 33 7.51 12.99 0.07
C SER A 33 8.70 12.34 0.76
N TYR A 34 9.25 11.30 0.13
CA TYR A 34 10.48 10.65 0.56
C TYR A 34 11.34 10.29 -0.66
N TYR A 35 12.62 10.04 -0.43
CA TYR A 35 13.55 9.55 -1.44
C TYR A 35 13.81 8.07 -1.21
N ASP A 36 13.54 7.24 -2.22
CA ASP A 36 13.66 5.77 -2.12
C ASP A 36 15.10 5.27 -2.39
N GLY A 37 16.09 6.16 -2.39
CA GLY A 37 17.46 5.88 -2.81
C GLY A 37 17.73 6.14 -4.29
N CYS A 38 16.71 6.37 -5.12
CA CYS A 38 16.86 6.70 -6.54
C CYS A 38 15.79 7.65 -7.07
N ASN A 39 14.53 7.41 -6.73
CA ASN A 39 13.36 8.15 -7.10
C ASN A 39 12.82 8.98 -5.94
N TRP A 40 12.21 10.11 -6.31
CA TRP A 40 11.39 10.89 -5.40
C TRP A 40 9.96 10.40 -5.45
N CYS A 41 9.41 10.08 -4.28
CA CYS A 41 8.07 9.55 -4.09
C CYS A 41 7.23 10.53 -3.28
N SER A 42 5.96 10.69 -3.64
CA SER A 42 5.03 11.65 -3.02
C SER A 42 3.67 11.00 -2.76
N CYS A 43 3.05 11.39 -1.65
CA CYS A 43 1.72 10.94 -1.26
C CYS A 43 0.61 11.78 -1.90
N HIS A 44 -0.34 11.10 -2.53
CA HIS A 44 -1.57 11.66 -3.11
C HIS A 44 -2.83 11.14 -2.41
N GLY A 45 -2.80 11.07 -1.07
CA GLY A 45 -3.88 10.59 -0.22
C GLY A 45 -3.89 9.06 -0.07
N LYS A 46 -4.52 8.36 -1.03
CA LYS A 46 -4.63 6.89 -1.00
C LYS A 46 -3.51 6.17 -1.74
N GLY A 47 -2.59 6.90 -2.37
CA GLY A 47 -1.54 6.31 -3.20
C GLY A 47 -0.24 7.08 -3.13
N VAL A 48 0.85 6.37 -3.46
CA VAL A 48 2.20 6.90 -3.58
C VAL A 48 2.59 6.89 -5.05
N ALA A 49 3.07 8.02 -5.55
CA ALA A 49 3.61 8.14 -6.90
C ALA A 49 5.09 8.52 -6.84
N CYS A 50 5.92 7.86 -7.66
CA CYS A 50 7.35 8.10 -7.72
C CYS A 50 7.78 8.57 -9.11
N THR A 51 8.91 9.28 -9.19
CA THR A 51 9.59 9.51 -10.47
C THR A 51 10.01 8.17 -11.11
N LEU A 52 10.38 8.18 -12.39
CA LEU A 52 10.75 6.99 -13.16
C LEU A 52 12.21 7.03 -13.62
N LYS A 53 13.13 7.44 -12.73
CA LYS A 53 14.56 7.31 -12.99
C LYS A 53 14.92 5.83 -13.07
N TYR A 54 15.79 5.48 -14.01
CA TYR A 54 16.36 4.14 -14.08
C TYR A 54 17.36 3.95 -12.93
N CYS A 55 17.16 2.89 -12.15
CA CYS A 55 17.88 2.68 -10.89
C CYS A 55 18.69 1.38 -10.95
N GLN A 56 19.99 1.49 -10.68
CA GLN A 56 20.91 0.36 -10.58
C GLN A 56 22.03 0.70 -9.59
N ILE A 57 22.59 -0.33 -8.95
CA ILE A 57 23.76 -0.19 -8.08
C ILE A 57 24.99 -0.66 -8.86
N ARG A 58 26.05 0.14 -8.88
CA ARG A 58 27.35 -0.27 -9.40
C ARG A 58 28.24 -0.64 -8.22
N ASN A 59 28.65 -1.90 -8.18
CA ASN A 59 29.52 -2.43 -7.14
C ASN A 59 30.99 -2.11 -7.44
N GLU A 60 31.85 -2.25 -6.42
CA GLU A 60 33.29 -1.96 -6.54
C GLU A 60 34.00 -2.89 -7.53
N ASP A 61 33.52 -4.12 -7.68
CA ASP A 61 34.00 -5.10 -8.66
C ASP A 61 33.54 -4.80 -10.10
N GLY A 62 32.83 -3.69 -10.31
CA GLY A 62 32.29 -3.26 -11.60
C GLY A 62 30.99 -3.96 -12.01
N SER A 63 30.48 -4.90 -11.21
CA SER A 63 29.18 -5.53 -11.46
C SER A 63 28.03 -4.56 -11.22
N VAL A 64 26.89 -4.84 -11.85
CA VAL A 64 25.65 -4.06 -11.71
C VAL A 64 24.60 -4.91 -11.00
N SER A 65 24.05 -4.38 -9.92
CA SER A 65 22.95 -4.99 -9.17
C SER A 65 21.66 -4.18 -9.32
N PRO A 66 20.49 -4.83 -9.21
CA PRO A 66 19.22 -4.12 -9.15
C PRO A 66 19.17 -3.15 -7.96
N HIS A 67 18.58 -1.97 -8.16
CA HIS A 67 18.27 -1.06 -7.06
C HIS A 67 17.13 -1.64 -6.20
N VAL A 68 17.31 -1.60 -4.88
CA VAL A 68 16.27 -1.95 -3.90
C VAL A 68 15.76 -0.63 -3.28
N PRO A 69 14.48 -0.26 -3.48
CA PRO A 69 13.94 0.97 -2.92
C PRO A 69 14.03 1.01 -1.39
N ILE A 70 14.49 2.13 -0.85
CA ILE A 70 14.44 2.45 0.58
C ILE A 70 12.97 2.68 0.96
N PRO A 71 12.48 2.04 2.04
CA PRO A 71 11.09 2.21 2.46
C PRO A 71 10.81 3.65 2.93
N PRO A 72 9.55 4.12 2.87
CA PRO A 72 9.17 5.39 3.47
C PRO A 72 9.45 5.39 4.98
N PRO A 73 9.78 6.54 5.58
CA PRO A 73 9.88 6.69 7.03
C PRO A 73 8.52 6.47 7.71
N ASP A 74 8.51 6.11 8.99
CA ASP A 74 7.28 5.77 9.71
C ASP A 74 6.25 6.91 9.73
N ASP A 75 6.71 8.16 9.80
CA ASP A 75 5.87 9.36 9.79
C ASP A 75 5.29 9.73 8.41
N PHE A 76 5.57 8.93 7.39
CA PHE A 76 4.97 9.04 6.07
C PHE A 76 3.53 8.51 6.05
N TRP A 77 3.21 7.56 6.94
CA TRP A 77 1.90 6.94 7.02
C TRP A 77 0.98 7.73 7.95
N GLN A 78 -0.32 7.75 7.63
CA GLN A 78 -1.32 8.24 8.57
C GLN A 78 -1.42 7.22 9.71
N ASN A 79 -1.01 7.63 10.90
CA ASN A 79 -1.17 6.86 12.14
C ASN A 79 -2.65 6.71 12.50
#